data_AF-A0A0A8EA26-F1
#
_entry.id   AF-A0A0A8EA26-F1
#
_cell.length_a   1.000
_cell.length_b   1.000
_cell.length_c   1.000
_cell.angle_alpha   90.00
_cell.angle_beta   90.00
_cell.angle_gamma   90.00
#
_symmetry.space_group_name_H-M   'P 1'
#
loop_
_entity.id
_entity.type
_entity.pdbx_description
1 polymer ?
#
loop_
_entity_poly.entity_id
_entity_poly.type
_entity_poly.pdbx_seq_one_letter_code
_entity_poly.pdbx_strand_id
1 'polypeptide(L)' 'MREKIMLQSTGKTKYGRLTCTCYTTTKNKRNTEGKLAVRKFDRRAWNPKTGKLGMHVLFKEGKIPK' A
#
# COMPACT_ATOMS: atom_id res chain seq x y z
N MET A 1 17.95 -14.03 -2.76
CA MET A 1 16.73 -14.82 -2.43
C MET A 1 15.55 -13.87 -2.51
N ARG A 2 14.52 -14.21 -3.30
CA ARG A 2 13.30 -13.39 -3.42
C ARG A 2 12.26 -13.90 -2.44
N GLU A 3 11.66 -13.00 -1.69
CA GLU A 3 10.57 -13.31 -0.77
C GLU A 3 9.30 -12.57 -1.18
N LYS A 4 8.15 -13.19 -0.93
CA LYS A 4 6.86 -12.50 -1.06
C LYS A 4 6.71 -11.55 0.13
N ILE A 5 6.31 -10.33 -0.16
CA ILE A 5 5.96 -9.30 0.81
C ILE A 5 4.56 -8.78 0.54
N MET A 6 3.89 -8.28 1.57
CA MET A 6 2.63 -7.57 1.44
C MET A 6 2.87 -6.07 1.54
N LEU A 7 2.19 -5.30 0.70
CA LEU A 7 2.19 -3.85 0.71
C LEU A 7 0.80 -3.40 1.16
N GLN A 8 0.71 -2.74 2.31
CA GLN A 8 -0.53 -2.20 2.87
C GLN A 8 -0.69 -0.73 2.49
N SER A 9 -1.90 -0.38 2.05
CA SER A 9 -2.27 1.00 1.72
C SER A 9 -2.27 1.88 2.97
N THR A 10 -1.71 3.08 2.85
CA THR A 10 -1.91 4.15 3.84
C THR A 10 -3.13 5.02 3.53
N GLY A 11 -3.91 4.67 2.52
CA GLY A 11 -5.10 5.39 2.11
C GLY A 11 -6.17 5.39 3.20
N LYS A 12 -6.86 6.52 3.35
CA LYS A 12 -8.03 6.65 4.21
C LYS A 12 -9.29 6.80 3.36
N THR A 13 -10.39 6.29 3.89
CA THR A 13 -11.75 6.50 3.38
C THR A 13 -12.26 7.89 3.74
N LYS A 14 -13.42 8.28 3.21
CA LYS A 14 -14.07 9.57 3.52
C LYS A 14 -14.27 9.77 5.02
N TYR A 15 -14.50 8.69 5.76
CA TYR A 15 -14.71 8.68 7.21
C TYR A 15 -13.42 8.55 8.04
N GLY A 16 -12.24 8.69 7.42
CA GLY A 16 -10.95 8.64 8.12
C GLY A 16 -10.44 7.23 8.47
N ARG A 17 -11.21 6.17 8.18
CA ARG A 17 -10.78 4.76 8.36
C ARG A 17 -9.80 4.35 7.27
N LEU A 18 -8.85 3.46 7.58
CA LEU A 18 -7.95 2.89 6.57
C LEU A 18 -8.74 2.10 5.51
N THR A 19 -8.27 2.14 4.27
CA THR A 19 -8.92 1.40 3.16
C THR A 19 -8.67 -0.10 3.21
N CYS A 20 -7.65 -0.53 3.95
CA CYS A 20 -7.18 -1.91 4.07
C CYS A 20 -6.84 -2.56 2.71
N THR A 21 -6.65 -1.77 1.65
CA THR A 21 -6.21 -2.27 0.35
C THR A 21 -4.78 -2.79 0.48
N CYS A 22 -4.52 -4.00 0.00
CA CYS A 22 -3.20 -4.59 0.01
C CYS A 22 -2.81 -5.12 -1.38
N TYR A 23 -1.51 -5.11 -1.64
CA TYR A 23 -0.90 -5.77 -2.79
C TYR A 23 0.15 -6.76 -2.32
N THR A 24 0.36 -7.83 -3.07
CA THR A 24 1.49 -8.73 -2.85
C THR A 24 2.53 -8.48 -3.93
N THR A 25 3.80 -8.47 -3.53
CA THR A 25 4.93 -8.32 -4.46
C THR A 25 6.08 -9.21 -4.00
N THR A 26 7.09 -9.38 -4.86
CA THR A 26 8.33 -10.05 -4.46
C THR A 26 9.44 -9.02 -4.27
N LYS A 27 10.24 -9.20 -3.22
CA LYS A 27 11.40 -8.36 -2.91
C LYS A 27 12.64 -9.23 -2.83
N ASN A 28 13.74 -8.73 -3.38
CA ASN A 28 15.06 -9.35 -3.20
C ASN A 28 15.76 -8.71 -2.01
N LYS A 29 15.81 -9.42 -0.87
CA LYS A 29 16.41 -8.90 0.37
C LYS A 29 17.89 -8.53 0.24
N ARG A 30 18.63 -9.17 -0.67
CA ARG A 30 20.07 -8.90 -0.86
C ARG A 30 20.33 -7.53 -1.49
N ASN A 31 19.37 -7.02 -2.26
CA ASN A 31 19.55 -5.78 -3.04
C ASN A 31 18.78 -4.61 -2.43
N THR A 32 17.95 -4.85 -1.41
CA THR A 32 17.06 -3.83 -0.84
C THR A 32 17.03 -3.97 0.67
N GLU A 33 17.86 -3.17 1.33
CA GLU A 33 18.08 -3.19 2.78
C GLU A 33 16.90 -2.59 3.58
N GLY A 34 16.17 -1.64 2.99
CA GLY A 34 15.06 -0.93 3.65
C GLY A 34 13.67 -1.52 3.40
N LYS A 35 12.66 -1.05 4.16
CA LYS A 35 11.24 -1.38 3.91
C LYS A 35 10.79 -0.79 2.58
N LEU A 36 10.09 -1.60 1.77
CA LEU A 36 9.58 -1.14 0.49
C LEU A 36 8.40 -0.18 0.70
N ALA A 37 8.45 0.97 0.04
CA ALA A 37 7.36 1.93 -0.01
C ALA A 37 7.11 2.33 -1.47
N VAL A 38 5.92 2.04 -1.98
CA VAL A 38 5.60 2.23 -3.40
C VAL A 38 4.30 3.02 -3.52
N ARG A 39 4.28 4.01 -4.42
CA ARG A 39 3.05 4.73 -4.74
C ARG A 39 2.24 3.91 -5.73
N LYS A 40 1.02 3.53 -5.34
CA LYS A 40 0.08 2.79 -6.20
C LYS A 40 -1.31 3.39 -6.10
N PHE A 41 -2.14 3.11 -7.10
CA PHE A 41 -3.53 3.49 -7.09
C PHE A 41 -4.31 2.66 -6.06
N ASP A 42 -5.07 3.34 -5.21
CA ASP A 42 -6.06 2.75 -4.32
C ASP A 42 -7.45 3.26 -4.70
N ARG A 43 -8.26 2.36 -5.27
CA ARG A 43 -9.64 2.64 -5.69
C ARG A 43 -10.53 3.08 -4.52
N ARG A 44 -10.23 2.66 -3.29
CA ARG A 44 -11.05 2.92 -2.11
C ARG A 44 -10.61 4.17 -1.33
N ALA A 45 -9.43 4.72 -1.65
CA ALA A 45 -8.92 5.90 -0.98
C ALA A 45 -9.71 7.14 -1.38
N TRP A 46 -10.08 7.97 -0.40
CA TRP A 46 -10.79 9.21 -0.62
C TRP A 46 -9.83 10.30 -1.05
N ASN A 47 -10.10 10.93 -2.20
CA ASN A 47 -9.33 12.07 -2.67
C ASN A 47 -9.98 13.38 -2.18
N PRO A 48 -9.36 14.10 -1.22
CA PRO A 48 -9.91 15.35 -0.72
C PRO A 48 -9.90 16.49 -1.75
N LYS A 49 -9.04 16.40 -2.78
CA LYS A 49 -8.94 17.44 -3.82
C LYS A 49 -10.09 17.38 -4.82
N THR A 50 -10.51 16.18 -5.20
CA THR A 50 -11.55 15.98 -6.22
C THR A 50 -12.91 15.62 -5.62
N GLY A 51 -12.98 15.38 -4.31
CA GLY A 51 -14.21 14.92 -3.64
C GLY A 51 -14.71 13.56 -4.16
N LYS A 52 -13.81 12.73 -4.71
CA LYS A 52 -14.14 11.43 -5.33
C LYS A 52 -13.30 10.30 -4.72
N LEU A 53 -13.75 9.07 -4.89
CA LEU A 53 -13.00 7.86 -4.58
C LEU A 53 -11.94 7.59 -5.64
N GLY A 54 -10.79 7.05 -5.22
CA GLY A 54 -9.66 6.73 -6.08
C GLY A 54 -8.55 7.77 -6.02
N MET A 55 -7.42 7.40 -5.41
CA MET A 55 -6.20 8.20 -5.50
C MET A 55 -4.92 7.36 -5.41
N HIS A 56 -3.82 7.91 -5.90
CA HIS A 56 -2.50 7.34 -5.68
C HIS A 56 -2.04 7.57 -4.25
N VAL A 57 -1.87 6.48 -3.51
CA VAL A 57 -1.45 6.48 -2.11
C VAL A 57 -0.14 5.73 -1.95
N LEU A 58 0.52 5.98 -0.83
CA LEU A 58 1.71 5.22 -0.47
C LEU A 58 1.27 3.86 0.06
N PHE A 59 1.88 2.79 -0.45
CA PHE A 59 1.75 1.46 0.12
C PHE A 59 3.06 1.12 0.81
N LYS A 60 2.99 0.69 2.07
CA LYS A 60 4.15 0.35 2.90
C LYS A 60 4.22 -1.16 3.12
N GLU A 61 5.43 -1.69 3.21
CA GLU A 61 5.67 -3.10 3.54
C GLU A 61 5.04 -3.49 4.88
N GLY A 62 4.18 -4.52 4.84
CA GLY A 62 3.51 -5.15 5.96
C GLY A 62 3.78 -6.65 6.02
N LYS A 63 3.41 -7.29 7.13
CA LYS A 63 3.59 -8.73 7.33
C LYS A 63 2.53 -9.52 6.56
N ILE A 64 2.93 -10.58 5.88
CA ILE A 64 1.98 -11.57 5.35
C ILE A 64 1.43 -12.35 6.55
N PRO A 65 0.10 -12.45 6.74
CA PRO A 65 -0.48 -13.32 7.76
C PRO A 65 -0.10 -14.78 7.48
N LYS A 66 0.32 -15.50 8.52
CA LYS A 66 0.85 -16.87 8.45
C LYS A 66 -0.27 -17.90 8.60
#